data_AF-A0A017HSH0-F1
#
_entry.id   AF-A0A017HSH0-F1
#
_cell.length_a   1.000
_cell.length_b   1.000
_cell.length_c   1.000
_cell.angle_alpha   90.00
_cell.angle_beta   90.00
_cell.angle_gamma   90.00
#
_symmetry.space_group_name_H-M   'P 1'
#
loop_
_entity.id
_entity.type
_entity.pdbx_description
1 polymer ?
#
loop_
_entity_poly.entity_id
_entity_poly.type
_entity_poly.pdbx_seq_one_letter_code
_entity_poly.pdbx_strand_id
1 'polypeptide(L)'
;MLNLSHNANLALAIGSANWILARFAAWDDDRKAWDFVNAVWAEMSEDYACTHYYPPDDEWRGPIRGSIVTAMTILFDALDERGNNPTMADRSTWMDNFAHHVITPIGPYEIWFEQIVRRFERTHSWEAEGWPKPDLFDDRFPQGRVLSPEALDPEIDYRPEAAPDALRRYVDRLRRDGNLFVLDADEVADSQGRRR
;
A
#
# COMPACT_ATOMS: atom_id res chain seq x y z
N MET A 1 -5.74 -18.41 2.85
CA MET A 1 -4.61 -17.46 2.85
C MET A 1 -4.32 -17.12 1.40
N LEU A 2 -4.34 -15.84 1.04
CA LEU A 2 -4.16 -15.36 -0.33
C LEU A 2 -2.77 -15.78 -0.85
N ASN A 3 -2.69 -16.36 -2.05
CA ASN A 3 -1.42 -16.75 -2.67
C ASN A 3 -0.81 -15.62 -3.51
N LEU A 4 -0.90 -14.39 -3.02
CA LEU A 4 -0.48 -13.19 -3.73
C LEU A 4 0.98 -12.84 -3.43
N SER A 5 1.63 -12.16 -4.37
CA SER A 5 2.96 -11.60 -4.15
C SER A 5 2.95 -10.53 -3.05
N HIS A 6 4.11 -10.20 -2.47
CA HIS A 6 4.18 -9.20 -1.41
C HIS A 6 3.71 -7.82 -1.89
N ASN A 7 4.11 -7.38 -3.08
CA ASN A 7 3.65 -6.13 -3.68
C ASN A 7 2.13 -6.15 -3.92
N ALA A 8 1.54 -7.27 -4.34
CA ALA A 8 0.08 -7.37 -4.50
C ALA A 8 -0.66 -7.27 -3.16
N ASN A 9 -0.13 -7.87 -2.08
CA ASN A 9 -0.69 -7.70 -0.74
C ASN A 9 -0.57 -6.25 -0.25
N LEU A 10 0.58 -5.61 -0.47
CA LEU A 10 0.76 -4.19 -0.14
C LEU A 10 -0.22 -3.31 -0.94
N ALA A 11 -0.40 -3.56 -2.23
CA ALA A 11 -1.38 -2.85 -3.06
C ALA A 11 -2.82 -3.01 -2.53
N LEU A 12 -3.23 -4.22 -2.11
CA LEU A 12 -4.53 -4.45 -1.48
C LEU A 12 -4.70 -3.67 -0.18
N ALA A 13 -3.65 -3.62 0.65
CA ALA A 13 -3.66 -2.83 1.88
C ALA A 13 -3.79 -1.33 1.58
N ILE A 14 -3.03 -0.80 0.60
CA ILE A 14 -3.13 0.61 0.17
C ILE A 14 -4.55 0.92 -0.36
N GLY A 15 -5.10 0.06 -1.22
CA GLY A 15 -6.44 0.22 -1.75
C GLY A 15 -7.51 0.25 -0.66
N SER A 16 -7.40 -0.65 0.31
CA SER A 16 -8.33 -0.72 1.43
C SER A 16 -8.20 0.48 2.37
N ALA A 17 -6.99 0.99 2.59
CA ALA A 17 -6.78 2.26 3.29
C ALA A 17 -7.46 3.43 2.55
N ASN A 18 -7.33 3.51 1.22
CA ASN A 18 -8.01 4.54 0.42
C ASN A 18 -9.53 4.47 0.57
N TRP A 19 -10.13 3.27 0.65
CA TRP A 19 -11.55 3.12 0.96
C TRP A 19 -11.93 3.66 2.35
N ILE A 20 -11.09 3.43 3.36
CA ILE A 20 -11.28 3.95 4.71
C ILE A 20 -11.20 5.49 4.71
N LEU A 21 -10.20 6.07 4.04
CA LEU A 21 -10.06 7.52 3.92
C LEU A 21 -11.26 8.13 3.17
N ALA A 22 -11.65 7.54 2.03
CA ALA A 22 -12.81 7.96 1.26
C ALA A 22 -14.12 7.91 2.07
N ARG A 23 -14.26 6.90 2.95
CA ARG A 23 -15.40 6.78 3.85
C ARG A 23 -15.51 7.97 4.81
N PHE A 24 -14.41 8.63 5.15
CA PHE A 24 -14.40 9.76 6.08
C PHE A 24 -14.20 11.13 5.44
N ALA A 25 -13.90 11.22 4.15
CA ALA A 25 -13.58 12.46 3.45
C ALA A 25 -14.64 13.58 3.59
N ALA A 26 -15.91 13.24 3.82
CA ALA A 26 -16.97 14.25 4.06
C ALA A 26 -16.88 14.94 5.45
N TRP A 27 -16.17 14.33 6.41
CA TRP A 27 -16.01 14.83 7.78
C TRP A 27 -14.57 15.26 8.10
N ASP A 28 -13.60 14.55 7.54
CA ASP A 28 -12.18 14.85 7.69
C ASP A 28 -11.44 14.48 6.40
N ASP A 29 -10.99 15.50 5.67
CA ASP A 29 -10.22 15.36 4.43
C ASP A 29 -8.77 15.79 4.68
N ASP A 30 -8.15 15.25 5.73
CA ASP A 30 -6.76 15.54 6.06
C ASP A 30 -5.84 15.13 4.91
N ARG A 31 -5.35 16.14 4.19
CA ARG A 31 -4.45 15.97 3.05
C ARG A 31 -3.22 15.14 3.41
N LYS A 32 -2.69 15.21 4.64
CA LYS A 32 -1.50 14.44 5.02
C LYS A 32 -1.79 12.94 5.06
N ALA A 33 -2.98 12.53 5.46
CA ALA A 33 -3.38 11.12 5.42
C ALA A 33 -3.35 10.61 3.97
N TRP A 34 -3.99 11.35 3.07
CA TRP A 34 -4.02 11.02 1.64
C TRP A 34 -2.62 11.03 1.03
N ASP A 35 -1.82 12.05 1.32
CA ASP A 35 -0.46 12.16 0.81
C ASP A 35 0.39 10.98 1.30
N PHE A 36 0.31 10.59 2.58
CA PHE A 36 1.02 9.43 3.11
C PHE A 36 0.57 8.13 2.43
N VAL A 37 -0.73 7.81 2.43
CA VAL A 37 -1.26 6.56 1.84
C VAL A 37 -0.86 6.44 0.37
N ASN A 38 -0.90 7.54 -0.37
CA ASN A 38 -0.50 7.56 -1.77
C ASN A 38 1.02 7.44 -1.97
N ALA A 39 1.83 7.98 -1.05
CA ALA A 39 3.28 7.84 -1.11
C ALA A 39 3.78 6.42 -0.85
N VAL A 40 3.01 5.57 -0.15
CA VAL A 40 3.34 4.14 0.05
C VAL A 40 3.58 3.39 -1.27
N TRP A 41 2.95 3.81 -2.37
CA TRP A 41 3.24 3.26 -3.70
C TRP A 41 4.70 3.39 -4.13
N ALA A 42 5.41 4.42 -3.66
CA ALA A 42 6.82 4.64 -3.97
C ALA A 42 7.71 3.46 -3.51
N GLU A 43 7.29 2.69 -2.51
CA GLU A 43 8.04 1.53 -1.98
C GLU A 43 8.10 0.34 -2.94
N MET A 44 7.30 0.37 -4.00
CA MET A 44 7.39 -0.60 -5.10
C MET A 44 8.32 -0.12 -6.22
N SER A 45 8.81 1.11 -6.17
CA SER A 45 9.73 1.69 -7.14
C SER A 45 11.19 1.37 -6.80
N GLU A 46 12.06 1.35 -7.81
CA GLU A 46 13.52 1.29 -7.59
C GLU A 46 14.11 2.67 -7.25
N ASP A 47 13.50 3.74 -7.77
CA ASP A 47 14.05 5.11 -7.72
C ASP A 47 13.53 5.95 -6.54
N TYR A 48 12.50 5.48 -5.85
CA TYR A 48 11.77 6.25 -4.84
C TYR A 48 11.51 5.41 -3.59
N ALA A 49 11.23 6.10 -2.49
CA ALA A 49 10.75 5.48 -1.26
C ALA A 49 9.66 6.35 -0.60
N CYS A 50 8.99 5.79 0.39
CA CYS A 50 8.09 6.50 1.28
C CYS A 50 8.81 6.78 2.61
N THR A 51 8.80 8.04 3.04
CA THR A 51 9.27 8.36 4.38
C THR A 51 8.25 7.93 5.44
N HIS A 52 8.75 7.69 6.65
CA HIS A 52 7.91 7.37 7.79
C HIS A 52 7.15 8.59 8.29
N TYR A 53 5.89 8.39 8.68
CA TYR A 53 5.06 9.39 9.29
C TYR A 53 4.52 8.90 10.64
N TYR A 54 4.82 9.65 11.69
CA TYR A 54 4.34 9.41 13.05
C TYR A 54 3.40 10.55 13.44
N PRO A 55 2.09 10.38 13.21
CA PRO A 55 1.10 11.38 13.60
C PRO A 55 1.10 11.59 15.14
N PRO A 56 0.96 12.84 15.64
CA PRO A 56 0.88 13.10 17.07
C PRO A 56 -0.37 12.47 17.71
N ASP A 57 -0.21 11.74 18.82
CA ASP A 57 -1.29 11.01 19.49
C ASP A 57 -2.48 11.88 19.95
N ASP A 58 -2.27 13.17 20.19
CA ASP A 58 -3.31 14.10 20.63
C ASP A 58 -4.16 14.63 19.47
N GLU A 59 -3.57 14.79 18.28
CA GLU A 59 -4.26 15.27 17.07
C GLU A 59 -5.12 14.21 16.38
N TRP A 60 -4.80 12.91 16.60
CA TRP A 60 -5.38 11.78 15.86
C TRP A 60 -6.37 10.93 16.66
N ARG A 61 -7.07 11.55 17.62
CA ARG A 61 -8.04 10.87 18.48
C ARG A 61 -9.45 10.87 17.92
N GLY A 62 -10.26 9.95 18.43
CA GLY A 62 -11.69 9.85 18.15
C GLY A 62 -12.02 8.87 17.03
N PRO A 63 -13.31 8.65 16.74
CA PRO A 63 -13.75 7.57 15.86
C PRO A 63 -13.33 7.73 14.40
N ILE A 64 -13.17 8.97 13.92
CA ILE A 64 -12.77 9.26 12.53
C ILE A 64 -11.25 9.22 12.41
N ARG A 65 -10.55 10.16 13.06
CA ARG A 65 -9.09 10.25 12.98
C ARG A 65 -8.39 9.02 13.55
N GLY A 66 -8.93 8.43 14.61
CA GLY A 66 -8.45 7.16 15.16
C GLY A 66 -8.50 6.03 14.13
N SER A 67 -9.53 6.01 13.28
CA SER A 67 -9.63 5.01 12.22
C SER A 67 -8.63 5.26 11.10
N ILE A 68 -8.45 6.52 10.69
CA ILE A 68 -7.49 6.90 9.65
C ILE A 68 -6.05 6.58 10.11
N VAL A 69 -5.67 6.98 11.33
CA VAL A 69 -4.33 6.68 11.85
C VAL A 69 -4.11 5.17 11.98
N THR A 70 -5.12 4.40 12.38
CA THR A 70 -5.01 2.93 12.45
C THR A 70 -4.70 2.33 11.07
N ALA A 71 -5.38 2.78 10.01
CA ALA A 71 -5.06 2.35 8.64
C ALA A 71 -3.62 2.71 8.25
N MET A 72 -3.19 3.94 8.57
CA MET A 72 -1.82 4.38 8.31
C MET A 72 -0.78 3.57 9.10
N THR A 73 -1.08 3.18 10.35
CA THR A 73 -0.23 2.31 11.16
C THR A 73 -0.09 0.91 10.57
N ILE A 74 -1.17 0.33 10.02
CA ILE A 74 -1.08 -0.97 9.33
C ILE A 74 -0.19 -0.87 8.08
N LEU A 75 -0.29 0.21 7.31
CA LEU A 75 0.60 0.45 6.17
C LEU A 75 2.04 0.65 6.61
N PHE A 76 2.26 1.44 7.66
CA PHE A 76 3.57 1.65 8.25
C PHE A 76 4.22 0.32 8.66
N ASP A 77 3.48 -0.55 9.37
CA ASP A 77 3.96 -1.88 9.74
C ASP A 77 4.30 -2.72 8.50
N ALA A 78 3.50 -2.63 7.44
CA ALA A 78 3.79 -3.27 6.16
C ALA A 78 5.10 -2.78 5.51
N LEU A 79 5.49 -1.51 5.73
CA LEU A 79 6.74 -0.94 5.22
C LEU A 79 7.95 -1.35 6.06
N ASP A 80 7.85 -1.29 7.39
CA ASP A 80 8.94 -1.67 8.30
C ASP A 80 9.30 -3.15 8.17
N GLU A 81 8.30 -3.97 7.88
CA GLU A 81 8.44 -5.42 7.77
C GLU A 81 8.75 -5.87 6.35
N ARG A 82 8.75 -4.93 5.39
CA ARG A 82 9.12 -5.17 4.00
C ARG A 82 10.56 -5.65 3.93
N GLY A 83 10.75 -6.87 3.41
CA GLY A 83 12.05 -7.52 3.31
C GLY A 83 12.53 -8.23 4.58
N ASN A 84 11.86 -8.02 5.73
CA ASN A 84 12.16 -8.70 6.99
C ASN A 84 11.11 -9.77 7.37
N ASN A 85 9.94 -9.74 6.73
CA ASN A 85 8.84 -10.65 7.02
C ASN A 85 8.30 -11.35 5.77
N PRO A 86 8.27 -12.69 5.72
CA PRO A 86 7.71 -13.42 4.58
C PRO A 86 6.17 -13.39 4.53
N THR A 87 5.48 -12.96 5.59
CA THR A 87 4.01 -12.99 5.71
C THR A 87 3.35 -11.62 5.49
N MET A 88 3.70 -10.94 4.38
CA MET A 88 3.01 -9.69 3.99
C MET A 88 1.49 -9.83 3.80
N ALA A 89 0.99 -11.05 3.60
CA ALA A 89 -0.44 -11.35 3.55
C ALA A 89 -1.19 -11.02 4.85
N ASP A 90 -0.50 -10.96 6.00
CA ASP A 90 -1.14 -10.60 7.27
C ASP A 90 -1.61 -9.15 7.25
N ARG A 91 -0.84 -8.23 6.65
CA ARG A 91 -1.17 -6.79 6.64
C ARG A 91 -2.35 -6.47 5.73
N SER A 92 -2.44 -7.14 4.58
CA SER A 92 -3.63 -7.04 3.73
C SER A 92 -4.87 -7.61 4.42
N THR A 93 -4.72 -8.73 5.13
CA THR A 93 -5.80 -9.35 5.93
C THR A 93 -6.23 -8.46 7.10
N TRP A 94 -5.29 -7.84 7.82
CA TRP A 94 -5.59 -6.92 8.91
C TRP A 94 -6.33 -5.68 8.39
N MET A 95 -5.87 -5.12 7.28
CA MET A 95 -6.52 -3.97 6.65
C MET A 95 -7.93 -4.31 6.17
N ASP A 96 -8.14 -5.48 5.57
CA ASP A 96 -9.45 -5.96 5.12
C ASP A 96 -10.43 -6.13 6.29
N ASN A 97 -10.02 -6.84 7.35
CA ASN A 97 -10.81 -6.98 8.58
C ASN A 97 -11.14 -5.61 9.18
N PHE A 98 -10.18 -4.68 9.16
CA PHE A 98 -10.40 -3.33 9.67
C PHE A 98 -11.40 -2.55 8.81
N ALA A 99 -11.31 -2.64 7.48
CA ALA A 99 -12.26 -2.06 6.55
C ALA A 99 -13.69 -2.58 6.80
N HIS A 100 -13.87 -3.88 7.09
CA HIS A 100 -15.16 -4.46 7.47
C HIS A 100 -15.77 -3.86 8.74
N HIS A 101 -14.95 -3.36 9.67
CA HIS A 101 -15.41 -2.69 10.89
C HIS A 101 -15.73 -1.20 10.69
N VAL A 102 -15.03 -0.54 9.75
CA VAL A 102 -15.08 0.92 9.59
C VAL A 102 -16.04 1.35 8.49
N ILE A 103 -16.10 0.59 7.39
CA ILE A 103 -16.88 0.96 6.20
C ILE A 103 -18.32 0.47 6.38
N THR A 104 -19.25 1.41 6.28
CA THR A 104 -20.69 1.11 6.28
C THR A 104 -21.40 2.03 5.29
N PRO A 105 -22.20 1.50 4.35
CA PRO A 105 -22.41 0.05 4.07
C PRO A 105 -21.18 -0.62 3.44
N ILE A 106 -20.92 -1.88 3.81
CA ILE A 106 -19.69 -2.61 3.41
C ILE A 106 -19.76 -3.22 1.98
N GLY A 107 -20.95 -3.48 1.45
CA GLY A 107 -21.14 -4.22 0.19
C GLY A 107 -20.33 -3.72 -1.02
N PRO A 108 -20.26 -2.39 -1.31
CA PRO A 108 -19.42 -1.90 -2.41
C PRO A 108 -17.93 -2.20 -2.25
N TYR A 109 -17.41 -2.16 -1.01
CA TYR A 109 -16.04 -2.50 -0.70
C TYR A 109 -15.77 -4.00 -0.93
N GLU A 110 -16.65 -4.89 -0.44
CA GLU A 110 -16.51 -6.33 -0.64
C GLU A 110 -16.48 -6.70 -2.14
N ILE A 111 -17.39 -6.11 -2.93
CA ILE A 111 -17.43 -6.33 -4.38
C ILE A 111 -16.11 -5.88 -5.03
N TRP A 112 -15.62 -4.69 -4.68
CA TRP A 112 -14.34 -4.20 -5.17
C TRP A 112 -13.19 -5.12 -4.75
N PHE A 113 -13.11 -5.49 -3.47
CA PHE A 113 -12.02 -6.29 -2.91
C PHE A 113 -11.95 -7.65 -3.61
N GLU A 114 -13.08 -8.34 -3.78
CA GLU A 114 -13.16 -9.60 -4.52
C GLU A 114 -12.69 -9.47 -5.97
N GLN A 115 -13.08 -8.40 -6.67
CA GLN A 115 -12.66 -8.16 -8.05
C GLN A 115 -11.14 -7.97 -8.14
N ILE A 116 -10.55 -7.20 -7.22
CA ILE A 116 -9.11 -6.95 -7.19
C ILE A 116 -8.34 -8.22 -6.81
N VAL A 117 -8.80 -8.98 -5.82
CA VAL A 117 -8.19 -10.28 -5.47
C VAL A 117 -8.18 -11.22 -6.67
N ARG A 118 -9.32 -11.41 -7.37
CA ARG A 118 -9.39 -12.28 -8.56
C ARG A 118 -8.52 -11.78 -9.71
N ARG A 119 -8.30 -10.48 -9.82
CA ARG A 119 -7.34 -9.92 -10.78
C ARG A 119 -5.92 -10.28 -10.36
N PHE A 120 -5.55 -10.03 -9.12
CA PHE A 120 -4.20 -10.28 -8.62
C PHE A 120 -3.85 -11.77 -8.56
N GLU A 121 -4.80 -12.67 -8.30
CA GLU A 121 -4.54 -14.11 -8.38
C GLU A 121 -4.10 -14.54 -9.78
N ARG A 122 -4.65 -13.91 -10.83
CA ARG A 122 -4.34 -14.20 -12.23
C ARG A 122 -3.02 -13.58 -12.70
N THR A 123 -2.62 -12.43 -12.14
CA THR A 123 -1.48 -11.65 -12.69
C THR A 123 -0.33 -11.42 -11.71
N HIS A 124 -0.58 -11.53 -10.40
CA HIS A 124 0.33 -11.21 -9.31
C HIS A 124 0.29 -12.22 -8.16
N SER A 125 -0.07 -13.48 -8.44
CA SER A 125 0.24 -14.58 -7.54
C SER A 125 1.68 -15.03 -7.74
N TRP A 126 2.29 -15.65 -6.72
CA TRP A 126 3.63 -16.23 -6.86
C TRP A 126 3.71 -17.16 -8.08
N GLU A 127 2.67 -17.98 -8.26
CA GLU A 127 2.53 -18.88 -9.41
C GLU A 127 2.41 -18.12 -10.74
N ALA A 128 1.52 -17.12 -10.84
CA ALA A 128 1.33 -16.36 -12.07
C ALA A 128 2.58 -15.57 -12.49
N GLU A 129 3.38 -15.11 -11.51
CA GLU A 129 4.61 -14.40 -11.79
C GLU A 129 5.79 -15.37 -12.11
N GLY A 130 5.64 -16.66 -11.83
CA GLY A 130 6.68 -17.68 -12.02
C GLY A 130 7.76 -17.68 -10.92
N TRP A 131 7.44 -17.15 -9.73
CA TRP A 131 8.37 -17.07 -8.60
C TRP A 131 8.02 -18.12 -7.54
N PRO A 132 9.02 -18.68 -6.83
CA PRO A 132 8.74 -19.50 -5.67
C PRO A 132 8.09 -18.65 -4.59
N LYS A 133 7.19 -19.25 -3.82
CA LYS A 133 6.66 -18.62 -2.61
C LYS A 133 7.82 -18.47 -1.61
N PRO A 134 8.00 -17.29 -0.98
CA PRO A 134 9.04 -17.08 0.03
C PRO A 134 8.91 -18.07 1.19
N ASP A 135 10.04 -18.60 1.64
CA ASP A 135 10.15 -19.45 2.82
C ASP A 135 10.70 -18.63 4.01
N LEU A 136 10.35 -19.01 5.24
CA LEU A 136 10.80 -18.32 6.47
C LEU A 136 12.33 -18.33 6.66
N PHE A 137 13.04 -19.22 5.98
CA PHE A 137 14.49 -19.36 6.05
C PHE A 137 15.23 -18.71 4.88
N ASP A 138 14.54 -18.02 3.97
CA ASP A 138 15.19 -17.29 2.87
C ASP A 138 15.98 -16.08 3.39
N ASP A 139 17.20 -15.86 2.87
CA ASP A 139 18.03 -14.71 3.21
C ASP A 139 17.40 -13.37 2.78
N ARG A 140 16.52 -13.42 1.77
CA ARG A 140 15.77 -12.29 1.23
C ARG A 140 14.43 -12.75 0.70
N PHE A 141 13.38 -11.99 0.99
CA PHE A 141 12.05 -12.29 0.46
C PHE A 141 11.82 -11.57 -0.86
N PRO A 142 11.56 -12.29 -1.98
CA PRO A 142 11.18 -11.64 -3.22
C PRO A 142 9.91 -10.83 -2.98
N GLN A 143 9.80 -9.66 -3.61
CA GLN A 143 8.64 -8.79 -3.43
C GLN A 143 7.52 -9.05 -4.47
N GLY A 144 7.87 -9.73 -5.56
CA GLY A 144 7.03 -9.86 -6.75
C GLY A 144 7.15 -8.66 -7.68
N ARG A 145 6.39 -8.68 -8.78
CA ARG A 145 6.38 -7.61 -9.79
C ARG A 145 5.87 -6.31 -9.19
N VAL A 146 6.27 -5.20 -9.80
CA VAL A 146 5.77 -3.86 -9.49
C VAL A 146 4.29 -3.76 -9.87
N LEU A 147 3.50 -3.06 -9.06
CA LEU A 147 2.11 -2.69 -9.38
C LEU A 147 1.99 -1.16 -9.47
N SER A 148 1.03 -0.68 -10.27
CA SER A 148 0.59 0.71 -10.29
C SER A 148 -0.81 0.84 -9.65
N PRO A 149 -1.24 2.04 -9.25
CA PRO A 149 -2.60 2.26 -8.73
C PRO A 149 -3.71 1.81 -9.68
N GLU A 150 -3.47 1.81 -10.99
CA GLU A 150 -4.43 1.34 -12.01
C GLU A 150 -4.79 -0.14 -11.82
N ALA A 151 -3.90 -0.92 -11.17
CA ALA A 151 -4.16 -2.32 -10.84
C ALA A 151 -5.36 -2.49 -9.89
N LEU A 152 -5.68 -1.46 -9.10
CA LEU A 152 -6.79 -1.42 -8.15
C LEU A 152 -8.11 -0.90 -8.74
N ASP A 153 -8.13 -0.49 -10.00
CA ASP A 153 -9.35 -0.03 -10.67
C ASP A 153 -9.95 -1.18 -11.50
N PRO A 154 -11.09 -1.77 -11.10
CA PRO A 154 -11.68 -2.91 -11.80
C PRO A 154 -12.09 -2.59 -13.24
N GLU A 155 -12.29 -1.33 -13.60
CA GLU A 155 -12.71 -0.89 -14.95
C GLU A 155 -11.54 -0.71 -15.92
N ILE A 156 -10.30 -0.59 -15.42
CA ILE A 156 -9.11 -0.45 -16.26
C ILE A 156 -8.65 -1.83 -16.79
N ASP A 157 -8.35 -1.91 -18.09
CA ASP A 157 -7.63 -3.03 -18.71
C ASP A 157 -6.16 -3.03 -18.24
N TYR A 158 -5.94 -3.49 -17.02
CA TYR A 158 -4.63 -3.50 -16.38
C TYR A 158 -3.68 -4.49 -17.04
N ARG A 159 -2.47 -4.02 -17.38
CA ARG A 159 -1.39 -4.81 -17.99
C ARG A 159 -0.15 -4.79 -17.10
N PRO A 160 0.24 -5.93 -16.49
CA PRO A 160 1.40 -5.98 -15.59
C PRO A 160 2.70 -5.44 -16.20
N GLU A 161 2.87 -5.57 -17.51
CA GLU A 161 4.06 -5.10 -18.23
C GLU A 161 4.17 -3.57 -18.27
N ALA A 162 3.05 -2.85 -18.18
CA ALA A 162 3.00 -1.40 -18.17
C ALA A 162 3.11 -0.81 -16.75
N ALA A 163 3.02 -1.65 -15.71
CA ALA A 163 2.96 -1.21 -14.33
C ALA A 163 4.21 -0.41 -13.87
N PRO A 164 5.46 -0.77 -14.23
CA PRO A 164 6.62 0.01 -13.82
C PRO A 164 6.59 1.46 -14.32
N ASP A 165 6.32 1.67 -15.62
CA ASP A 165 6.21 3.01 -16.21
C ASP A 165 5.04 3.81 -15.62
N ALA A 166 3.91 3.14 -15.38
CA ALA A 166 2.75 3.77 -14.78
C ALA A 166 2.99 4.18 -13.32
N LEU A 167 3.64 3.31 -12.53
CA LEU A 167 4.03 3.63 -11.17
C LEU A 167 5.00 4.81 -11.15
N ARG A 168 6.02 4.83 -12.01
CA ARG A 168 6.97 5.94 -12.08
C ARG A 168 6.25 7.26 -12.37
N ARG A 169 5.37 7.30 -13.38
CA ARG A 169 4.55 8.48 -13.70
C ARG A 169 3.67 8.92 -12.54
N TYR A 170 3.11 7.96 -11.80
CA TYR A 170 2.29 8.21 -10.63
C TYR A 170 3.10 8.89 -9.51
N VAL A 171 4.25 8.32 -9.15
CA VAL A 171 5.13 8.84 -8.09
C VAL A 171 5.71 10.20 -8.48
N ASP A 172 6.12 10.38 -9.74
CA ASP A 172 6.57 11.67 -10.29
C ASP A 172 5.49 12.75 -10.18
N ARG A 173 4.22 12.38 -10.36
CA ARG A 173 3.09 13.29 -10.17
C ARG A 173 2.94 13.66 -8.70
N LEU A 174 2.97 12.69 -7.78
CA LEU A 174 2.89 12.96 -6.34
C LEU A 174 3.96 13.96 -5.88
N ARG A 175 5.22 13.79 -6.31
CA ARG A 175 6.31 14.73 -6.01
C ARG A 175 6.03 16.13 -6.56
N ARG A 176 5.61 16.24 -7.83
CA ARG A 176 5.25 17.52 -8.45
C ARG A 176 4.10 18.23 -7.74
N ASP A 177 3.15 17.47 -7.21
CA ASP A 177 1.99 17.98 -6.46
C ASP A 177 2.36 18.35 -5.00
N GLY A 178 3.62 18.18 -4.61
CA GLY A 178 4.16 18.56 -3.31
C GLY A 178 3.95 17.53 -2.20
N ASN A 179 3.77 16.25 -2.55
CA ASN A 179 3.69 15.18 -1.56
C ASN A 179 5.03 15.01 -0.85
N LEU A 180 5.08 15.42 0.42
CA LEU A 180 6.28 15.45 1.25
C LEU A 180 6.75 14.07 1.71
N PHE A 181 5.95 13.01 1.48
CA PHE A 181 6.27 11.67 1.93
C PHE A 181 7.04 10.85 0.91
N VAL A 182 7.11 11.30 -0.35
CA VAL A 182 7.90 10.61 -1.37
C VAL A 182 9.34 11.11 -1.33
N LEU A 183 10.30 10.21 -1.11
CA LEU A 183 11.73 10.47 -1.16
C LEU A 183 12.31 9.98 -2.49
N ASP A 184 13.30 10.70 -3.04
CA ASP A 184 14.16 10.19 -4.11
C ASP A 184 15.38 9.44 -3.58
N ALA A 185 16.16 8.83 -4.48
CA ALA A 185 17.32 8.03 -4.12
C ALA A 185 18.37 8.78 -3.26
N ASP A 186 18.58 10.08 -3.53
CA ASP A 186 19.55 10.88 -2.76
C ASP A 186 19.01 11.15 -1.35
N GLU A 187 17.73 11.50 -1.23
CA GLU A 187 17.03 11.70 0.05
C GLU A 187 16.98 10.41 0.89
N VAL A 188 16.82 9.24 0.24
CA VAL A 188 16.86 7.93 0.91
C VAL A 188 18.24 7.67 1.51
N ALA A 189 19.31 7.88 0.75
CA ALA A 189 20.67 7.69 1.22
C ALA A 189 20.98 8.56 2.46
N ASP A 190 20.54 9.82 2.43
CA ASP A 190 20.67 10.76 3.55
C ASP A 190 19.86 10.32 4.78
N SER A 191 18.64 9.82 4.57
CA SER A 191 17.77 9.36 5.67
C SER A 191 18.33 8.13 6.39
N GLN A 192 18.92 7.19 5.66
CA GLN A 192 19.54 5.98 6.22
C GLN A 192 20.86 6.28 6.91
N GLY A 193 21.63 7.25 6.41
CA GLY A 193 22.87 7.72 7.04
C GLY A 193 22.64 8.33 8.44
N ARG A 194 21.46 8.91 8.69
CA ARG A 194 21.08 9.49 10.00
C ARG A 194 20.59 8.47 11.03
N ARG A 195 20.31 7.22 10.63
CA ARG A 195 19.84 6.15 11.53
C ARG A 195 20.96 5.26 12.08
N ARG A 196 22.21 5.50 11.69
CA ARG A 196 23.41 4.79 12.18
C ARG A 196 24.13 5.61 13.23
#